data_AF-A0A3M5T0S3-F1
#
_entry.id   AF-A0A3M5T0S3-F1
#
_cell.length_a   1.000
_cell.length_b   1.000
_cell.length_c   1.000
_cell.angle_alpha   90.00
_cell.angle_beta   90.00
_cell.angle_gamma   90.00
#
_symmetry.space_group_name_H-M   'P 1'
#
loop_
_entity.id
_entity.type
_entity.pdbx_description
1 polymer ?
#
loop_
_entity_poly.entity_id
_entity_poly.type
_entity_poly.pdbx_seq_one_letter_code
_entity_poly.pdbx_strand_id
1 'polypeptide(L)'
;MRRMSPSCTGPILGLAASDYKKAVRCATTVSIGLSGLQTIDDVTLVAGDRVLVKNQDTPAQNWIYLAAAGAWTRAQDANESNECSPGHLVPVQAGTKNAGTVWQLVNTVFPVLGTTALSFERLLGRSGVAAGDYTRVKVNKFGQVEEGSNPTTLSGSGIQDAYTKAEADLRDLQRPLRDSITYVGLANNKPDAPYMRRESDGALVPLQPSLGFAPVQQGGGTGQLNNLVKIGWSNNGLKAMVDATDLGNLWYANNFNPANKADWGTTLAAYRIADAYTKAEVYAKSEVDTRIADRALADSISFVGLGSGDLTQPYMRRAADSIICWLQTKLGYTPVQQGTGVGQNSGAAVKIGWSSSGLKATVDVTDMGNLWYANNFDPGSKANWGSTLAAYGITNAYTKAESDARDSQQPNADSITILGFAGNDVSLPYMRRASDGQVYYLQPRLGYTPVEQGSGPNMSANKVRLGYNGAGSLRLQVDSSDFGDLTNDQNLPAKLAGLGLSAIGSYAFARVITSQGQVNQGGLIAGSNLLYSSTNSGDGTGNNSGLISVGTWRAHGAFSGGERTLFQRVS
;
A
#
# COMPACT_ATOMS: atom_id res chain seq x y z
N MET A 1 -72.86 5.53 -51.30
CA MET A 1 -73.07 5.58 -49.83
C MET A 1 -72.71 4.23 -49.23
N ARG A 2 -72.01 4.19 -48.10
CA ARG A 2 -71.77 2.96 -47.32
C ARG A 2 -72.03 3.30 -45.85
N ARG A 3 -73.04 2.71 -45.22
CA ARG A 3 -73.36 2.97 -43.81
C ARG A 3 -72.27 2.37 -42.93
N MET A 4 -71.71 3.16 -42.01
CA MET A 4 -71.04 2.63 -40.82
C MET A 4 -72.06 2.51 -39.69
N SER A 5 -71.98 1.43 -38.92
CA SER A 5 -72.87 1.15 -37.79
C SER A 5 -72.38 1.88 -36.53
N PRO A 6 -73.28 2.26 -35.60
CA PRO A 6 -72.88 2.79 -34.30
C PRO A 6 -72.37 1.65 -33.40
N SER A 7 -71.05 1.53 -33.24
CA SER A 7 -70.42 0.56 -32.34
C SER A 7 -69.37 1.21 -31.42
N CYS A 8 -69.78 2.26 -30.72
CA CYS A 8 -68.97 2.96 -29.70
C CYS A 8 -69.62 2.88 -28.31
N THR A 9 -70.22 1.73 -27.98
CA THR A 9 -70.90 1.49 -26.69
C THR A 9 -70.55 0.11 -26.15
N GLY A 10 -69.31 -0.06 -25.71
CA GLY A 10 -68.87 -1.23 -24.94
C GLY A 10 -67.37 -1.20 -24.63
N PRO A 11 -66.93 -1.62 -23.42
CA PRO A 11 -67.72 -2.08 -22.27
C PRO A 11 -67.81 -1.03 -21.15
N ILE A 12 -69.03 -0.68 -20.73
CA ILE A 12 -69.32 -0.16 -19.37
C ILE A 12 -70.26 -1.12 -18.59
N LEU A 13 -70.68 -2.21 -19.24
CA LEU A 13 -71.27 -3.38 -18.59
C LEU A 13 -70.17 -4.13 -17.82
N GLY A 14 -70.34 -4.27 -16.50
CA GLY A 14 -69.48 -5.13 -15.68
C GLY A 14 -69.34 -4.72 -14.22
N LEU A 15 -69.48 -3.43 -13.90
CA LEU A 15 -69.45 -2.94 -12.51
C LEU A 15 -70.88 -2.94 -11.97
N ALA A 16 -71.35 -4.07 -11.45
CA ALA A 16 -72.71 -4.16 -10.94
C ALA A 16 -72.84 -3.32 -9.66
N ALA A 17 -73.98 -2.67 -9.46
CA ALA A 17 -74.24 -1.91 -8.23
C ALA A 17 -74.24 -2.79 -6.96
N SER A 18 -74.26 -4.12 -7.12
CA SER A 18 -74.08 -5.10 -6.05
C SER A 18 -72.63 -5.20 -5.53
N ASP A 19 -71.63 -4.86 -6.36
CA ASP A 19 -70.23 -5.10 -6.03
C ASP A 19 -69.64 -4.02 -5.10
N TYR A 20 -70.36 -2.92 -4.89
CA TYR A 20 -69.93 -1.81 -4.02
C TYR A 20 -70.70 -1.80 -2.70
N LYS A 21 -69.97 -1.85 -1.58
CA LYS A 21 -70.53 -1.54 -0.27
C LYS A 21 -70.69 -0.04 -0.08
N LYS A 22 -71.66 0.38 0.74
CA LYS A 22 -71.82 1.79 1.15
C LYS A 22 -70.52 2.26 1.79
N ALA A 23 -70.02 3.40 1.30
CA ALA A 23 -68.72 3.96 1.68
C ALA A 23 -68.55 4.08 3.20
N VAL A 24 -67.31 3.93 3.65
CA VAL A 24 -66.94 4.03 5.07
C VAL A 24 -66.33 5.40 5.37
N ARG A 25 -66.51 5.86 6.61
CA ARG A 25 -65.95 7.11 7.13
C ARG A 25 -64.42 7.08 7.05
N CYS A 26 -63.81 6.02 7.58
CA CYS A 26 -62.38 5.75 7.54
C CYS A 26 -62.11 4.25 7.41
N ALA A 27 -60.85 3.87 7.25
CA ALA A 27 -60.39 2.48 7.33
C ALA A 27 -59.25 2.35 8.35
N THR A 28 -59.13 1.19 8.98
CA THR A 28 -58.06 0.93 9.94
C THR A 28 -56.67 1.02 9.32
N THR A 29 -55.68 1.39 10.13
CA THR A 29 -54.25 1.38 9.78
C THR A 29 -53.45 0.34 10.57
N VAL A 30 -54.01 -0.12 11.69
CA VAL A 30 -53.47 -1.12 12.64
C VAL A 30 -54.65 -1.91 13.23
N SER A 31 -54.36 -2.94 14.04
CA SER A 31 -55.36 -3.63 14.85
C SER A 31 -55.97 -2.68 15.90
N ILE A 32 -57.25 -2.87 16.23
CA ILE A 32 -58.02 -1.99 17.14
C ILE A 32 -58.92 -2.80 18.07
N GLY A 33 -59.28 -2.24 19.23
CA GLY A 33 -60.46 -2.72 19.96
C GLY A 33 -61.73 -2.44 19.16
N LEU A 34 -62.67 -3.39 19.11
CA LEU A 34 -63.98 -3.21 18.47
C LEU A 34 -65.00 -2.64 19.47
N SER A 35 -64.63 -1.55 20.14
CA SER A 35 -65.45 -0.87 21.16
C SER A 35 -64.98 0.58 21.39
N GLY A 36 -65.88 1.44 21.88
CA GLY A 36 -65.59 2.83 22.19
C GLY A 36 -65.46 3.74 20.96
N LEU A 37 -65.67 5.05 21.14
CA LEU A 37 -65.40 6.03 20.08
C LEU A 37 -63.89 6.33 20.05
N GLN A 38 -63.26 6.09 18.91
CA GLN A 38 -61.82 6.14 18.72
C GLN A 38 -61.44 7.16 17.63
N THR A 39 -60.16 7.54 17.58
CA THR A 39 -59.58 8.24 16.44
C THR A 39 -58.82 7.23 15.58
N ILE A 40 -59.21 7.09 14.31
CA ILE A 40 -58.63 6.13 13.37
C ILE A 40 -58.20 6.85 12.10
N ASP A 41 -56.94 6.67 11.69
CA ASP A 41 -56.36 7.36 10.52
C ASP A 41 -56.54 8.88 10.60
N ASP A 42 -56.37 9.45 11.81
CA ASP A 42 -56.62 10.84 12.19
C ASP A 42 -58.09 11.32 12.09
N VAL A 43 -59.05 10.41 11.89
CA VAL A 43 -60.50 10.69 11.97
C VAL A 43 -61.05 10.30 13.33
N THR A 44 -61.46 11.28 14.14
CA THR A 44 -62.26 11.03 15.35
C THR A 44 -63.68 10.61 14.97
N LEU A 45 -64.11 9.45 15.48
CA LEU A 45 -65.37 8.80 15.11
C LEU A 45 -66.54 9.25 15.99
N VAL A 46 -67.74 9.31 15.41
CA VAL A 46 -69.01 9.46 16.12
C VAL A 46 -69.83 8.16 16.08
N ALA A 47 -70.81 8.03 16.97
CA ALA A 47 -71.67 6.85 17.00
C ALA A 47 -72.46 6.71 15.69
N GLY A 48 -72.39 5.54 15.07
CA GLY A 48 -72.98 5.25 13.75
C GLY A 48 -72.02 5.46 12.57
N ASP A 49 -70.80 5.98 12.76
CA ASP A 49 -69.80 6.03 11.68
C ASP A 49 -69.47 4.61 11.19
N ARG A 50 -69.47 4.42 9.86
CA ARG A 50 -69.05 3.16 9.24
C ARG A 50 -67.52 3.11 9.18
N VAL A 51 -66.91 2.04 9.68
CA VAL A 51 -65.45 1.83 9.63
C VAL A 51 -65.13 0.55 8.87
N LEU A 52 -64.21 0.64 7.90
CA LEU A 52 -63.60 -0.57 7.32
C LEU A 52 -62.49 -1.06 8.25
N VAL A 53 -62.80 -2.13 8.98
CA VAL A 53 -61.83 -2.88 9.79
C VAL A 53 -61.14 -3.88 8.86
N LYS A 54 -59.84 -3.68 8.62
CA LYS A 54 -59.04 -4.47 7.66
C LYS A 54 -57.64 -4.85 8.17
N ASN A 55 -57.34 -4.58 9.45
CA ASN A 55 -56.02 -4.77 10.05
C ASN A 55 -56.06 -5.50 11.42
N GLN A 56 -57.11 -6.27 11.73
CA GLN A 56 -57.19 -7.07 12.95
C GLN A 56 -56.16 -8.21 12.96
N ASP A 57 -55.58 -8.48 14.13
CA ASP A 57 -54.68 -9.63 14.36
C ASP A 57 -55.40 -10.98 14.22
N THR A 58 -56.72 -10.98 14.35
CA THR A 58 -57.62 -12.08 13.96
C THR A 58 -58.41 -11.67 12.71
N PRO A 59 -57.95 -12.01 11.48
CA PRO A 59 -58.54 -11.46 10.25
C PRO A 59 -60.01 -11.84 9.99
N ALA A 60 -60.57 -12.83 10.70
CA ALA A 60 -62.02 -13.12 10.65
C ALA A 60 -62.89 -12.02 11.30
N GLN A 61 -62.26 -11.07 12.01
CA GLN A 61 -62.87 -9.86 12.54
C GLN A 61 -62.76 -8.66 11.58
N ASN A 62 -62.05 -8.77 10.45
CA ASN A 62 -61.97 -7.70 9.45
C ASN A 62 -63.28 -7.59 8.65
N TRP A 63 -64.08 -6.55 8.85
CA TRP A 63 -65.23 -6.25 8.00
C TRP A 63 -65.70 -4.79 8.15
N ILE A 64 -66.92 -4.46 7.72
CA ILE A 64 -67.51 -3.13 7.95
C ILE A 64 -68.28 -3.11 9.27
N TYR A 65 -67.88 -2.22 10.17
CA TYR A 65 -68.48 -2.03 11.50
C TYR A 65 -69.12 -0.65 11.64
N LEU A 66 -70.04 -0.53 12.60
CA LEU A 66 -70.60 0.74 13.07
C LEU A 66 -69.93 1.11 14.39
N ALA A 67 -69.28 2.28 14.43
CA ALA A 67 -68.64 2.79 15.63
C ALA A 67 -69.68 3.11 16.71
N ALA A 68 -69.37 2.79 17.96
CA ALA A 68 -70.24 3.00 19.12
C ALA A 68 -69.42 3.26 20.38
N ALA A 69 -70.02 3.87 21.40
CA ALA A 69 -69.39 4.03 22.71
C ALA A 69 -69.26 2.70 23.49
N GLY A 70 -70.16 1.74 23.22
CA GLY A 70 -70.05 0.35 23.68
C GLY A 70 -69.27 -0.53 22.68
N ALA A 71 -69.57 -1.82 22.66
CA ALA A 71 -69.07 -2.73 21.63
C ALA A 71 -69.62 -2.34 20.24
N TRP A 72 -68.78 -2.45 19.20
CA TRP A 72 -69.15 -2.16 17.82
C TRP A 72 -69.87 -3.35 17.19
N THR A 73 -70.96 -3.08 16.47
CA THR A 73 -71.67 -4.07 15.65
C THR A 73 -71.18 -4.05 14.21
N ARG A 74 -71.35 -5.16 13.48
CA ARG A 74 -71.22 -5.13 12.01
C ARG A 74 -72.36 -4.32 11.40
N ALA A 75 -72.08 -3.63 10.30
CA ALA A 75 -73.12 -2.85 9.61
C ALA A 75 -74.21 -3.75 9.02
N GLN A 76 -75.44 -3.22 8.90
CA GLN A 76 -76.63 -4.00 8.50
C GLN A 76 -76.60 -4.51 7.04
N ASP A 77 -75.80 -3.90 6.18
CA ASP A 77 -75.51 -4.33 4.79
C ASP A 77 -74.19 -5.14 4.68
N ALA A 78 -73.79 -5.71 5.80
CA ALA A 78 -72.50 -6.35 6.07
C ALA A 78 -72.53 -7.25 7.34
N ASN A 79 -73.67 -7.84 7.71
CA ASN A 79 -73.80 -8.66 8.91
C ASN A 79 -74.02 -10.17 8.63
N GLU A 80 -74.28 -10.55 7.38
CA GLU A 80 -74.41 -11.96 6.96
C GLU A 80 -73.25 -12.42 6.04
N SER A 81 -73.07 -13.75 5.87
CA SER A 81 -71.97 -14.31 5.06
C SER A 81 -72.22 -14.21 3.54
N ASN A 82 -73.48 -14.28 3.12
CA ASN A 82 -73.93 -14.02 1.75
C ASN A 82 -73.60 -12.58 1.29
N GLU A 83 -73.52 -11.62 2.22
CA GLU A 83 -73.11 -10.25 1.97
C GLU A 83 -71.58 -10.06 1.89
N CYS A 84 -70.80 -11.11 2.12
CA CYS A 84 -69.34 -11.09 2.20
C CYS A 84 -68.65 -11.64 0.93
N SER A 85 -69.29 -11.43 -0.24
CA SER A 85 -68.81 -11.91 -1.53
C SER A 85 -67.37 -11.45 -1.87
N PRO A 86 -66.50 -12.37 -2.34
CA PRO A 86 -65.26 -12.05 -3.05
C PRO A 86 -65.42 -10.93 -4.08
N GLY A 87 -64.42 -10.06 -4.19
CA GLY A 87 -64.40 -8.95 -5.13
C GLY A 87 -65.08 -7.67 -4.65
N HIS A 88 -65.89 -7.71 -3.57
CA HIS A 88 -66.59 -6.53 -3.02
C HIS A 88 -65.64 -5.34 -2.77
N LEU A 89 -66.09 -4.16 -3.19
CA LEU A 89 -65.35 -2.90 -3.16
C LEU A 89 -65.89 -1.96 -2.08
N VAL A 90 -64.99 -1.40 -1.28
CA VAL A 90 -65.30 -0.54 -0.12
C VAL A 90 -64.58 0.80 -0.26
N PRO A 91 -65.29 1.88 -0.68
CA PRO A 91 -64.72 3.22 -0.76
C PRO A 91 -64.53 3.87 0.61
N VAL A 92 -63.42 4.58 0.82
CA VAL A 92 -63.06 5.23 2.08
C VAL A 92 -63.10 6.75 1.93
N GLN A 93 -63.87 7.44 2.78
CA GLN A 93 -64.13 8.88 2.64
C GLN A 93 -63.04 9.78 3.24
N ALA A 94 -62.56 9.48 4.45
CA ALA A 94 -61.71 10.36 5.24
C ALA A 94 -60.52 9.63 5.90
N GLY A 95 -59.57 10.43 6.39
CA GLY A 95 -58.33 10.02 7.05
C GLY A 95 -57.05 10.48 6.35
N THR A 96 -55.90 10.37 7.01
CA THR A 96 -54.60 10.82 6.50
C THR A 96 -53.98 9.84 5.50
N LYS A 97 -54.14 8.54 5.68
CA LYS A 97 -53.61 7.52 4.76
C LYS A 97 -54.67 7.09 3.75
N ASN A 98 -55.84 6.63 4.21
CA ASN A 98 -56.80 5.88 3.40
C ASN A 98 -57.89 6.71 2.68
N ALA A 99 -58.03 8.03 2.91
CA ALA A 99 -59.09 8.80 2.24
C ALA A 99 -58.96 8.78 0.71
N GLY A 100 -60.09 8.60 0.02
CA GLY A 100 -60.13 8.48 -1.44
C GLY A 100 -59.59 7.15 -1.97
N THR A 101 -59.37 6.15 -1.11
CA THR A 101 -59.02 4.77 -1.54
C THR A 101 -60.25 3.88 -1.68
N VAL A 102 -60.14 2.85 -2.50
CA VAL A 102 -61.12 1.75 -2.59
C VAL A 102 -60.39 0.45 -2.30
N TRP A 103 -60.87 -0.27 -1.29
CA TRP A 103 -60.34 -1.57 -0.88
C TRP A 103 -61.22 -2.70 -1.40
N GLN A 104 -60.60 -3.75 -1.90
CA GLN A 104 -61.27 -4.96 -2.41
C GLN A 104 -61.12 -6.10 -1.41
N LEU A 105 -62.19 -6.86 -1.17
CA LEU A 105 -62.11 -8.16 -0.52
C LEU A 105 -61.51 -9.17 -1.49
N VAL A 106 -60.27 -9.61 -1.26
CA VAL A 106 -59.49 -10.45 -2.19
C VAL A 106 -59.50 -11.95 -1.84
N ASN A 107 -60.46 -12.38 -1.01
CA ASN A 107 -60.72 -13.80 -0.76
C ASN A 107 -61.02 -14.54 -2.08
N THR A 108 -60.40 -15.70 -2.31
CA THR A 108 -60.58 -16.48 -3.56
C THR A 108 -61.78 -17.43 -3.55
N VAL A 109 -62.46 -17.58 -2.40
CA VAL A 109 -63.64 -18.41 -2.17
C VAL A 109 -64.58 -17.62 -1.25
N PHE A 110 -65.89 -17.85 -1.36
CA PHE A 110 -66.89 -17.24 -0.46
C PHE A 110 -66.57 -17.53 1.02
N PRO A 111 -66.33 -16.49 1.84
CA PRO A 111 -65.95 -16.66 3.24
C PRO A 111 -67.17 -16.80 4.16
N VAL A 112 -66.99 -17.52 5.26
CA VAL A 112 -67.95 -17.52 6.38
C VAL A 112 -67.60 -16.42 7.36
N LEU A 113 -68.51 -15.47 7.55
CA LEU A 113 -68.30 -14.23 8.30
C LEU A 113 -68.06 -14.52 9.80
N GLY A 114 -66.90 -14.12 10.31
CA GLY A 114 -66.51 -14.36 11.71
C GLY A 114 -65.72 -15.65 11.97
N THR A 115 -65.53 -16.52 10.97
CA THR A 115 -64.65 -17.70 11.10
C THR A 115 -63.59 -17.77 10.00
N THR A 116 -63.93 -17.41 8.76
CA THR A 116 -62.95 -17.29 7.66
C THR A 116 -62.20 -15.97 7.75
N ALA A 117 -60.89 -15.99 7.54
CA ALA A 117 -60.06 -14.79 7.44
C ALA A 117 -60.53 -13.89 6.28
N LEU A 118 -60.75 -12.61 6.55
CA LEU A 118 -61.19 -11.62 5.55
C LEU A 118 -60.02 -10.69 5.19
N SER A 119 -59.61 -10.76 3.93
CA SER A 119 -58.38 -10.15 3.42
C SER A 119 -58.69 -9.00 2.45
N PHE A 120 -58.14 -7.82 2.72
CA PHE A 120 -58.39 -6.62 1.93
C PHE A 120 -57.12 -6.06 1.30
N GLU A 121 -57.20 -5.65 0.03
CA GLU A 121 -56.11 -4.98 -0.69
C GLU A 121 -56.61 -3.69 -1.35
N ARG A 122 -55.74 -2.69 -1.52
CA ARG A 122 -56.09 -1.40 -2.13
C ARG A 122 -56.12 -1.54 -3.66
N LEU A 123 -57.32 -1.42 -4.24
CA LEU A 123 -57.50 -1.48 -5.70
C LEU A 123 -57.29 -0.10 -6.34
N LEU A 124 -57.89 0.96 -5.76
CA LEU A 124 -57.87 2.32 -6.31
C LEU A 124 -57.53 3.37 -5.26
N GLY A 125 -57.17 4.57 -5.75
CA GLY A 125 -56.93 5.77 -4.94
C GLY A 125 -55.46 6.00 -4.57
N ARG A 126 -55.23 7.06 -3.80
CA ARG A 126 -53.88 7.52 -3.42
C ARG A 126 -53.08 6.45 -2.69
N SER A 127 -51.75 6.52 -2.80
CA SER A 127 -50.79 5.67 -2.08
C SER A 127 -50.64 6.01 -0.59
N GLY A 128 -50.99 7.24 -0.19
CA GLY A 128 -50.61 7.79 1.12
C GLY A 128 -49.19 8.35 1.17
N VAL A 129 -48.39 8.17 0.11
CA VAL A 129 -47.10 8.85 -0.08
C VAL A 129 -47.36 10.26 -0.61
N ALA A 130 -46.60 11.24 -0.12
CA ALA A 130 -46.70 12.63 -0.56
C ALA A 130 -46.22 12.80 -2.02
N ALA A 131 -46.63 13.89 -2.66
CA ALA A 131 -46.08 14.26 -3.96
C ALA A 131 -44.67 14.87 -3.77
N GLY A 132 -43.69 14.36 -4.52
CA GLY A 132 -42.30 14.81 -4.48
C GLY A 132 -41.36 13.82 -5.15
N ASP A 133 -40.11 14.24 -5.36
CA ASP A 133 -39.08 13.39 -5.95
C ASP A 133 -38.50 12.43 -4.91
N TYR A 134 -38.37 11.15 -5.29
CA TYR A 134 -37.84 10.08 -4.44
C TYR A 134 -36.76 9.28 -5.15
N THR A 135 -35.56 9.22 -4.58
CA THR A 135 -34.44 8.42 -5.12
C THR A 135 -34.63 6.92 -4.89
N ARG A 136 -35.48 6.52 -3.94
CA ARG A 136 -35.97 5.13 -3.82
C ARG A 136 -37.42 5.07 -3.34
N VAL A 137 -38.22 4.26 -4.03
CA VAL A 137 -39.59 3.89 -3.65
C VAL A 137 -39.71 2.41 -3.32
N LYS A 138 -40.69 2.07 -2.47
CA LYS A 138 -41.16 0.72 -2.21
C LYS A 138 -42.54 0.56 -2.85
N VAL A 139 -42.75 -0.57 -3.54
CA VAL A 139 -44.01 -0.88 -4.23
C VAL A 139 -44.63 -2.17 -3.69
N ASN A 140 -45.96 -2.28 -3.76
CA ASN A 140 -46.65 -3.54 -3.52
C ASN A 140 -46.64 -4.45 -4.76
N LYS A 141 -47.26 -5.64 -4.63
CA LYS A 141 -47.34 -6.67 -5.69
C LYS A 141 -48.03 -6.19 -6.99
N PHE A 142 -48.73 -5.06 -6.96
CA PHE A 142 -49.37 -4.43 -8.12
C PHE A 142 -48.56 -3.26 -8.71
N GLY A 143 -47.31 -3.05 -8.26
CA GLY A 143 -46.44 -1.95 -8.72
C GLY A 143 -46.85 -0.57 -8.19
N GLN A 144 -47.85 -0.47 -7.32
CA GLN A 144 -48.24 0.79 -6.70
C GLN A 144 -47.22 1.15 -5.61
N VAL A 145 -46.73 2.39 -5.60
CA VAL A 145 -45.87 2.92 -4.53
C VAL A 145 -46.63 2.95 -3.20
N GLU A 146 -45.95 2.60 -2.11
CA GLU A 146 -46.47 2.62 -0.73
C GLU A 146 -45.56 3.38 0.24
N GLU A 147 -44.25 3.43 -0.01
CA GLU A 147 -43.28 4.25 0.74
C GLU A 147 -42.30 4.92 -0.24
N GLY A 148 -41.85 6.14 0.09
CA GLY A 148 -40.84 6.89 -0.67
C GLY A 148 -39.75 7.40 0.27
N SER A 149 -38.49 7.36 -0.16
CA SER A 149 -37.32 7.70 0.67
C SER A 149 -36.22 8.40 -0.14
N ASN A 150 -35.54 9.35 0.50
CA ASN A 150 -34.36 10.06 -0.03
C ASN A 150 -33.15 9.85 0.91
N PRO A 151 -32.56 8.64 0.93
CA PRO A 151 -31.38 8.34 1.77
C PRO A 151 -30.15 9.15 1.35
N THR A 152 -29.41 9.64 2.35
CA THR A 152 -28.16 10.42 2.18
C THR A 152 -26.89 9.61 2.39
N THR A 153 -26.99 8.29 2.58
CA THR A 153 -25.85 7.39 2.85
C THR A 153 -25.90 6.16 1.94
N LEU A 154 -24.73 5.58 1.65
CA LEU A 154 -24.59 4.39 0.80
C LEU A 154 -25.44 3.21 1.30
N SER A 155 -25.31 2.88 2.58
CA SER A 155 -26.15 1.89 3.27
C SER A 155 -27.63 2.26 3.22
N GLY A 156 -27.97 3.53 3.43
CA GLY A 156 -29.34 4.04 3.31
C GLY A 156 -29.93 3.79 1.92
N SER A 157 -29.14 3.94 0.86
CA SER A 157 -29.51 3.65 -0.54
C SER A 157 -29.50 2.16 -0.88
N GLY A 158 -28.81 1.32 -0.10
CA GLY A 158 -28.64 -0.12 -0.34
C GLY A 158 -27.37 -0.47 -1.13
N ILE A 159 -26.44 0.48 -1.28
CA ILE A 159 -25.14 0.26 -1.95
C ILE A 159 -24.21 -0.43 -0.95
N GLN A 160 -23.69 -1.60 -1.33
CA GLN A 160 -22.77 -2.41 -0.50
C GLN A 160 -21.33 -2.41 -1.02
N ASP A 161 -21.13 -2.32 -2.34
CA ASP A 161 -19.79 -2.32 -2.98
C ASP A 161 -19.27 -0.88 -3.17
N ALA A 162 -19.16 -0.14 -2.06
CA ALA A 162 -18.59 1.20 -2.03
C ALA A 162 -18.15 1.59 -0.61
N TYR A 163 -16.92 2.10 -0.47
CA TYR A 163 -16.42 2.66 0.79
C TYR A 163 -17.13 3.98 1.12
N THR A 164 -17.44 4.20 2.39
CA THR A 164 -17.84 5.53 2.89
C THR A 164 -16.65 6.50 2.86
N LYS A 165 -16.93 7.81 2.90
CA LYS A 165 -15.86 8.82 3.00
C LYS A 165 -14.95 8.58 4.21
N ALA A 166 -15.48 8.18 5.36
CA ALA A 166 -14.68 7.93 6.56
C ALA A 166 -13.70 6.75 6.36
N GLU A 167 -14.13 5.68 5.68
CA GLU A 167 -13.26 4.55 5.36
C GLU A 167 -12.21 4.90 4.30
N ALA A 168 -12.56 5.72 3.31
CA ALA A 168 -11.60 6.24 2.33
C ALA A 168 -10.53 7.14 2.99
N ASP A 169 -10.96 8.08 3.84
CA ASP A 169 -10.07 8.98 4.60
C ASP A 169 -9.15 8.18 5.55
N LEU A 170 -9.69 7.18 6.25
CA LEU A 170 -8.91 6.27 7.10
C LEU A 170 -7.89 5.46 6.29
N ARG A 171 -8.24 4.99 5.10
CA ARG A 171 -7.32 4.24 4.24
C ARG A 171 -6.22 5.10 3.62
N ASP A 172 -6.45 6.40 3.40
CA ASP A 172 -5.38 7.32 3.00
C ASP A 172 -4.47 7.70 4.18
N LEU A 173 -5.02 7.86 5.38
CA LEU A 173 -4.24 8.08 6.61
C LEU A 173 -3.42 6.83 7.01
N GLN A 174 -3.94 5.63 6.75
CA GLN A 174 -3.24 4.35 6.95
C GLN A 174 -2.37 3.95 5.76
N ARG A 175 -2.40 4.68 4.64
CA ARG A 175 -1.51 4.42 3.51
C ARG A 175 -0.07 4.66 3.98
N PRO A 176 0.86 3.70 3.79
CA PRO A 176 2.25 3.93 4.14
C PRO A 176 2.82 5.09 3.34
N LEU A 177 2.90 6.25 3.99
CA LEU A 177 3.87 7.28 3.62
C LEU A 177 5.25 6.61 3.65
N ARG A 178 6.13 7.03 2.73
CA ARG A 178 7.48 6.47 2.63
C ARG A 178 8.23 6.67 3.94
N ASP A 179 9.29 5.89 4.18
CA ASP A 179 10.27 6.22 5.22
C ASP A 179 10.94 7.56 4.86
N SER A 180 10.32 8.65 5.32
CA SER A 180 10.61 10.03 4.94
C SER A 180 11.13 10.82 6.14
N ILE A 181 12.00 11.78 5.81
CA ILE A 181 12.72 12.60 6.77
C ILE A 181 12.40 14.05 6.46
N THR A 182 11.66 14.72 7.36
CA THR A 182 11.25 16.12 7.16
C THR A 182 12.42 17.09 7.39
N TYR A 183 13.39 16.72 8.24
CA TYR A 183 14.59 17.52 8.52
C TYR A 183 15.82 16.63 8.75
N VAL A 184 16.96 17.05 8.19
CA VAL A 184 18.30 16.60 8.56
C VAL A 184 19.04 17.79 9.16
N GLY A 185 19.80 17.61 10.25
CA GLY A 185 20.49 18.74 10.90
C GLY A 185 21.55 18.34 11.91
N LEU A 186 22.15 19.36 12.54
CA LEU A 186 23.13 19.23 13.63
C LEU A 186 22.51 19.79 14.91
N ALA A 187 22.45 19.00 15.98
CA ALA A 187 21.82 19.43 17.22
C ALA A 187 22.60 20.60 17.84
N ASN A 188 21.95 21.76 18.01
CA ASN A 188 22.60 23.01 18.44
C ASN A 188 23.83 23.40 17.60
N ASN A 189 23.80 23.14 16.28
CA ASN A 189 24.90 23.33 15.34
C ASN A 189 26.21 22.58 15.67
N LYS A 190 26.15 21.51 16.48
CA LYS A 190 27.29 20.67 16.83
C LYS A 190 27.59 19.60 15.75
N PRO A 191 28.78 19.59 15.11
CA PRO A 191 29.13 18.60 14.08
C PRO A 191 29.13 17.14 14.59
N ASP A 192 29.36 16.95 15.89
CA ASP A 192 29.37 15.67 16.60
C ASP A 192 27.96 15.12 16.91
N ALA A 193 26.89 15.88 16.66
CA ALA A 193 25.51 15.49 16.94
C ALA A 193 24.55 15.62 15.74
N PRO A 194 24.80 14.90 14.62
CA PRO A 194 23.87 14.85 13.49
C PRO A 194 22.56 14.14 13.87
N TYR A 195 21.44 14.57 13.28
CA TYR A 195 20.13 13.96 13.48
C TYR A 195 19.26 14.00 12.23
N MET A 196 18.24 13.14 12.23
CA MET A 196 17.11 13.15 11.29
C MET A 196 15.80 13.29 12.08
N ARG A 197 14.76 13.87 11.47
CA ARG A 197 13.39 13.86 12.01
C ARG A 197 12.47 13.03 11.12
N ARG A 198 11.84 12.01 11.70
CA ARG A 198 10.83 11.17 11.03
C ARG A 198 9.55 11.96 10.79
N GLU A 199 8.94 11.80 9.62
CA GLU A 199 7.74 12.56 9.24
C GLU A 199 6.47 12.16 10.02
N SER A 200 6.34 10.90 10.44
CA SER A 200 5.11 10.37 11.07
C SER A 200 4.83 10.88 12.49
N ASP A 201 5.87 11.31 13.22
CA ASP A 201 5.79 11.70 14.64
C ASP A 201 6.70 12.87 15.01
N GLY A 202 7.50 13.39 14.07
CA GLY A 202 8.49 14.44 14.31
C GLY A 202 9.68 14.02 15.19
N ALA A 203 9.80 12.73 15.54
CA ALA A 203 10.80 12.24 16.48
C ALA A 203 12.22 12.45 15.95
N LEU A 204 13.08 12.98 16.82
CA LEU A 204 14.51 13.16 16.54
C LEU A 204 15.22 11.83 16.69
N VAL A 205 15.71 11.29 15.57
CA VAL A 205 16.58 10.11 15.51
C VAL A 205 18.03 10.63 15.47
N PRO A 206 18.82 10.44 16.54
CA PRO A 206 20.23 10.82 16.54
C PRO A 206 21.02 9.86 15.64
N LEU A 207 21.99 10.41 14.91
CA LEU A 207 22.93 9.64 14.09
C LEU A 207 24.31 9.66 14.74
N GLN A 208 25.05 8.56 14.62
CA GLN A 208 26.48 8.55 14.95
C GLN A 208 27.29 9.24 13.84
N PRO A 209 28.26 10.11 14.17
CA PRO A 209 29.27 10.54 13.21
C PRO A 209 30.06 9.36 12.63
N SER A 210 30.66 9.54 11.45
CA SER A 210 31.57 8.52 10.89
C SER A 210 32.81 8.39 11.79
N LEU A 211 33.00 7.21 12.38
CA LEU A 211 34.06 6.97 13.37
C LEU A 211 35.47 6.91 12.74
N GLY A 212 35.59 6.73 11.43
CA GLY A 212 36.87 6.58 10.73
C GLY A 212 37.59 5.24 10.95
N PHE A 213 37.08 4.39 11.85
CA PHE A 213 37.53 3.02 12.10
C PHE A 213 36.33 2.06 12.19
N ALA A 214 36.57 0.76 12.02
CA ALA A 214 35.56 -0.26 12.28
C ALA A 214 35.38 -0.44 13.80
N PRO A 215 34.20 -0.15 14.39
CA PRO A 215 33.99 -0.31 15.82
C PRO A 215 33.89 -1.79 16.20
N VAL A 216 34.48 -2.17 17.33
CA VAL A 216 34.18 -3.45 18.00
C VAL A 216 33.02 -3.26 18.97
N GLN A 217 32.03 -4.15 18.90
CA GLN A 217 30.90 -4.14 19.83
C GLN A 217 31.36 -4.63 21.22
N GLN A 218 31.17 -3.83 22.28
CA GLN A 218 31.34 -4.34 23.64
C GLN A 218 30.24 -5.36 23.97
N GLY A 219 30.57 -6.36 24.79
CA GLY A 219 29.69 -7.50 25.05
C GLY A 219 28.31 -7.12 25.60
N GLY A 220 27.27 -7.76 25.08
CA GLY A 220 25.88 -7.66 25.54
C GLY A 220 25.11 -8.97 25.35
N GLY A 221 25.80 -10.11 25.40
CA GLY A 221 25.21 -11.44 25.28
C GLY A 221 24.57 -11.92 26.59
N THR A 222 23.80 -13.01 26.52
CA THR A 222 23.11 -13.62 27.68
C THR A 222 24.08 -13.86 28.85
N GLY A 223 23.80 -13.24 30.00
CA GLY A 223 24.63 -13.33 31.21
C GLY A 223 25.70 -12.24 31.34
N GLN A 224 25.82 -11.32 30.38
CA GLN A 224 26.67 -10.13 30.48
C GLN A 224 25.87 -8.93 31.03
N LEU A 225 26.56 -8.02 31.71
CA LEU A 225 25.98 -6.78 32.24
C LEU A 225 26.34 -5.59 31.33
N ASN A 226 25.54 -4.52 31.38
CA ASN A 226 25.69 -3.31 30.55
C ASN A 226 26.88 -2.39 30.96
N ASN A 227 27.95 -2.99 31.44
CA ASN A 227 29.10 -2.31 32.02
C ASN A 227 29.99 -1.69 30.94
N LEU A 228 30.59 -0.53 31.21
CA LEU A 228 31.49 0.15 30.27
C LEU A 228 32.91 -0.39 30.37
N VAL A 229 33.35 -1.14 29.35
CA VAL A 229 34.73 -1.65 29.27
C VAL A 229 35.65 -0.59 28.66
N LYS A 230 36.61 -0.12 29.44
CA LYS A 230 37.61 0.86 29.03
C LYS A 230 38.97 0.18 28.91
N ILE A 231 39.66 0.36 27.78
CA ILE A 231 41.05 -0.06 27.59
C ILE A 231 41.89 1.19 27.37
N GLY A 232 43.02 1.31 28.07
CA GLY A 232 43.85 2.51 28.02
C GLY A 232 45.29 2.26 28.46
N TRP A 233 46.17 3.21 28.13
CA TRP A 233 47.57 3.15 28.54
C TRP A 233 47.78 3.77 29.92
N SER A 234 48.73 3.23 30.68
CA SER A 234 49.16 3.71 31.99
C SER A 234 50.67 3.71 32.10
N ASN A 235 51.22 4.30 33.17
CA ASN A 235 52.65 4.29 33.46
C ASN A 235 53.25 2.86 33.53
N ASN A 236 52.41 1.84 33.77
CA ASN A 236 52.80 0.43 33.86
C ASN A 236 52.34 -0.42 32.66
N GLY A 237 51.96 0.21 31.54
CA GLY A 237 51.50 -0.45 30.31
C GLY A 237 49.98 -0.42 30.09
N LEU A 238 49.50 -1.24 29.16
CA LEU A 238 48.08 -1.32 28.79
C LEU A 238 47.23 -1.95 29.92
N LYS A 239 46.10 -1.31 30.26
CA LYS A 239 45.17 -1.74 31.31
C LYS A 239 43.74 -1.84 30.78
N ALA A 240 42.92 -2.63 31.48
CA ALA A 240 41.47 -2.65 31.31
C ALA A 240 40.76 -2.28 32.62
N MET A 241 39.64 -1.57 32.49
CA MET A 241 38.78 -1.14 33.58
C MET A 241 37.32 -1.43 33.19
N VAL A 242 36.51 -1.87 34.15
CA VAL A 242 35.07 -2.08 33.98
C VAL A 242 34.36 -1.09 34.88
N ASP A 243 33.67 -0.12 34.28
CA ASP A 243 33.05 1.04 34.94
C ASP A 243 34.03 1.87 35.78
N ALA A 244 34.18 1.53 37.06
CA ALA A 244 35.07 2.15 38.02
C ALA A 244 36.08 1.15 38.65
N THR A 245 36.01 -0.12 38.27
CA THR A 245 36.85 -1.21 38.79
C THR A 245 38.04 -1.47 37.86
N ASP A 246 39.26 -1.35 38.39
CA ASP A 246 40.48 -1.72 37.68
C ASP A 246 40.61 -3.26 37.60
N LEU A 247 40.76 -3.83 36.40
CA LEU A 247 41.00 -5.27 36.21
C LEU A 247 42.50 -5.62 36.17
N GLY A 248 43.39 -4.64 36.27
CA GLY A 248 44.84 -4.84 36.19
C GLY A 248 45.40 -4.54 34.81
N ASN A 249 46.52 -5.18 34.48
CA ASN A 249 47.25 -4.98 33.23
C ASN A 249 46.88 -6.09 32.23
N LEU A 250 46.84 -5.76 30.94
CA LEU A 250 46.71 -6.76 29.88
C LEU A 250 48.08 -7.41 29.62
N TRP A 251 48.06 -8.74 29.51
CA TRP A 251 49.23 -9.54 29.15
C TRP A 251 49.24 -9.83 27.65
N TYR A 252 50.39 -9.64 27.01
CA TYR A 252 50.64 -9.79 25.58
C TYR A 252 52.10 -10.21 25.35
N ALA A 253 52.45 -10.67 24.14
CA ALA A 253 53.75 -11.32 23.88
C ALA A 253 55.00 -10.52 24.32
N ASN A 254 54.92 -9.18 24.33
CA ASN A 254 56.03 -8.31 24.75
C ASN A 254 56.15 -8.11 26.28
N ASN A 255 55.18 -8.58 27.09
CA ASN A 255 55.24 -8.52 28.56
C ASN A 255 54.94 -9.86 29.27
N PHE A 256 54.51 -10.90 28.54
CA PHE A 256 54.26 -12.25 29.07
C PHE A 256 54.57 -13.33 28.02
N ASN A 257 55.34 -14.34 28.42
CA ASN A 257 55.55 -15.56 27.63
C ASN A 257 54.95 -16.78 28.37
N PRO A 258 53.91 -17.44 27.84
CA PRO A 258 53.31 -18.62 28.46
C PRO A 258 54.19 -19.88 28.37
N ALA A 259 55.17 -19.97 27.46
CA ALA A 259 56.06 -21.15 27.36
C ALA A 259 56.82 -21.37 28.68
N ASN A 260 57.33 -20.27 29.26
CA ASN A 260 58.01 -20.21 30.57
C ASN A 260 57.11 -20.61 31.78
N LYS A 261 55.88 -21.09 31.55
CA LYS A 261 55.00 -21.71 32.56
C LYS A 261 54.83 -23.22 32.39
N ALA A 262 55.16 -23.79 31.23
CA ALA A 262 55.18 -25.24 31.00
C ALA A 262 56.54 -25.87 31.35
N ASP A 263 57.64 -25.12 31.19
CA ASP A 263 59.01 -25.62 31.38
C ASP A 263 59.44 -25.78 32.86
N TRP A 264 58.58 -26.36 33.71
CA TRP A 264 58.88 -26.65 35.13
C TRP A 264 59.81 -27.87 35.31
N GLY A 265 59.92 -28.76 34.32
CA GLY A 265 60.89 -29.86 34.31
C GLY A 265 60.46 -31.05 33.45
N THR A 266 61.18 -32.16 33.56
CA THR A 266 61.02 -33.35 32.70
C THR A 266 60.48 -34.60 33.42
N THR A 267 59.99 -34.45 34.66
CA THR A 267 59.52 -35.58 35.50
C THR A 267 58.13 -35.33 36.09
N LEU A 268 57.41 -36.41 36.41
CA LEU A 268 56.12 -36.33 37.14
C LEU A 268 56.24 -35.53 38.45
N ALA A 269 57.38 -35.64 39.14
CA ALA A 269 57.68 -34.89 40.36
C ALA A 269 57.85 -33.37 40.11
N ALA A 270 58.43 -32.95 38.98
CA ALA A 270 58.52 -31.53 38.62
C ALA A 270 57.12 -30.90 38.39
N TYR A 271 56.17 -31.71 37.89
CA TYR A 271 54.75 -31.35 37.76
C TYR A 271 53.90 -31.65 39.01
N ARG A 272 54.50 -32.20 40.08
CA ARG A 272 53.85 -32.57 41.36
C ARG A 272 52.72 -33.59 41.23
N ILE A 273 52.76 -34.47 40.23
CA ILE A 273 51.79 -35.57 40.04
C ILE A 273 52.23 -36.75 40.92
N ALA A 274 51.31 -37.29 41.72
CA ALA A 274 51.58 -38.31 42.74
C ALA A 274 50.63 -39.53 42.70
N ASP A 275 49.62 -39.46 41.83
CA ASP A 275 48.43 -40.31 41.77
C ASP A 275 48.28 -41.00 40.39
N ALA A 276 49.35 -41.01 39.59
CA ALA A 276 49.41 -41.65 38.29
C ALA A 276 50.42 -42.80 38.29
N TYR A 277 49.93 -44.01 38.04
CA TYR A 277 50.78 -45.18 37.77
C TYR A 277 51.67 -44.95 36.55
N THR A 278 52.94 -45.31 36.66
CA THR A 278 53.89 -45.24 35.56
C THR A 278 53.61 -46.32 34.51
N LYS A 279 54.24 -46.21 33.33
CA LYS A 279 54.08 -47.19 32.23
C LYS A 279 54.46 -48.63 32.61
N ALA A 280 55.12 -48.85 33.75
CA ALA A 280 55.48 -50.18 34.25
C ALA A 280 54.32 -50.93 34.95
N GLU A 281 53.26 -50.26 35.38
CA GLU A 281 52.37 -50.76 36.45
C GLU A 281 50.97 -51.22 35.99
N VAL A 282 50.64 -51.11 34.70
CA VAL A 282 49.23 -51.16 34.21
C VAL A 282 48.76 -52.53 33.63
N TYR A 283 49.65 -53.50 33.42
CA TYR A 283 49.34 -54.71 32.63
C TYR A 283 49.02 -55.98 33.44
N ALA A 284 47.76 -56.15 33.88
CA ALA A 284 47.20 -57.42 34.38
C ALA A 284 45.75 -57.65 33.90
N LYS A 285 45.33 -58.89 33.64
CA LYS A 285 44.11 -59.20 32.84
C LYS A 285 42.82 -59.50 33.63
N SER A 286 42.90 -59.94 34.89
CA SER A 286 41.91 -60.86 35.49
C SER A 286 40.47 -60.37 35.68
N GLU A 287 40.20 -59.06 35.75
CA GLU A 287 38.88 -58.55 36.19
C GLU A 287 37.78 -58.54 35.11
N VAL A 288 38.13 -58.68 33.82
CA VAL A 288 37.19 -58.49 32.71
C VAL A 288 36.22 -59.66 32.53
N ASP A 289 36.70 -60.88 32.75
CA ASP A 289 36.02 -62.10 32.26
C ASP A 289 34.79 -62.50 33.11
N THR A 290 34.60 -61.93 34.31
CA THR A 290 33.52 -62.32 35.25
C THR A 290 32.14 -61.72 34.91
N ARG A 291 32.05 -60.63 34.15
CA ARG A 291 30.82 -59.81 34.05
C ARG A 291 29.73 -60.30 33.08
N ILE A 292 29.89 -61.45 32.44
CA ILE A 292 29.11 -61.84 31.25
C ILE A 292 27.99 -62.87 31.50
N ALA A 293 27.84 -63.43 32.72
CA ALA A 293 27.10 -64.68 32.93
C ALA A 293 25.57 -64.62 33.26
N ASP A 294 25.02 -63.57 33.90
CA ASP A 294 23.83 -63.74 34.78
C ASP A 294 22.51 -62.96 34.40
N ARG A 295 21.57 -63.54 33.60
CA ARG A 295 20.13 -63.14 33.34
C ARG A 295 19.32 -64.37 32.80
N ALA A 296 17.98 -64.47 32.56
CA ALA A 296 16.69 -63.72 32.65
C ALA A 296 15.52 -64.77 32.39
N LEU A 297 14.17 -64.58 32.44
CA LEU A 297 13.18 -63.53 32.82
C LEU A 297 11.81 -64.19 33.24
N ALA A 298 10.59 -63.65 32.95
CA ALA A 298 9.29 -64.11 33.52
C ALA A 298 8.02 -64.12 32.58
N ASP A 299 6.92 -64.70 33.11
CA ASP A 299 5.49 -64.82 32.66
C ASP A 299 5.09 -65.58 31.36
N SER A 300 3.96 -66.35 31.40
CA SER A 300 3.55 -67.28 30.32
C SER A 300 2.07 -67.76 30.29
N ILE A 301 1.70 -68.58 29.29
CA ILE A 301 0.40 -69.26 29.06
C ILE A 301 0.62 -70.79 29.00
N SER A 302 -0.32 -71.60 29.49
CA SER A 302 -0.17 -73.08 29.52
C SER A 302 -0.72 -73.81 28.29
N PHE A 303 -1.95 -73.53 27.85
CA PHE A 303 -2.59 -74.32 26.77
C PHE A 303 -3.54 -73.51 25.88
N VAL A 304 -3.60 -73.88 24.60
CA VAL A 304 -4.58 -73.46 23.59
C VAL A 304 -5.12 -74.71 22.92
N GLY A 305 -6.40 -74.76 22.55
CA GLY A 305 -6.99 -75.97 21.96
C GLY A 305 -8.38 -75.80 21.37
N LEU A 306 -8.96 -76.92 20.96
CA LEU A 306 -10.31 -77.06 20.40
C LEU A 306 -11.16 -77.92 21.34
N GLY A 307 -12.42 -77.54 21.57
CA GLY A 307 -13.36 -78.31 22.39
C GLY A 307 -13.60 -79.69 21.78
N SER A 308 -13.12 -80.75 22.44
CA SER A 308 -13.18 -82.13 21.93
C SER A 308 -12.60 -82.33 20.51
N GLY A 309 -11.72 -81.42 20.04
CA GLY A 309 -11.17 -81.42 18.68
C GLY A 309 -12.00 -80.66 17.62
N ASP A 310 -13.14 -80.06 17.98
CA ASP A 310 -14.02 -79.35 17.06
C ASP A 310 -13.47 -77.98 16.64
N LEU A 311 -13.20 -77.80 15.35
CA LEU A 311 -12.74 -76.54 14.74
C LEU A 311 -13.72 -75.37 14.93
N THR A 312 -14.99 -75.64 15.24
CA THR A 312 -15.99 -74.60 15.53
C THR A 312 -15.97 -74.11 16.98
N GLN A 313 -15.20 -74.75 17.86
CA GLN A 313 -15.17 -74.47 19.31
C GLN A 313 -13.74 -74.24 19.87
N PRO A 314 -12.98 -73.24 19.38
CA PRO A 314 -11.66 -72.91 19.93
C PRO A 314 -11.70 -72.32 21.36
N TYR A 315 -10.65 -72.58 22.15
CA TYR A 315 -10.48 -72.02 23.51
C TYR A 315 -9.00 -71.84 23.92
N MET A 316 -8.77 -71.07 24.98
CA MET A 316 -7.47 -70.95 25.67
C MET A 316 -7.59 -71.22 27.17
N ARG A 317 -6.47 -71.58 27.83
CA ARG A 317 -6.31 -71.68 29.29
C ARG A 317 -5.12 -70.88 29.81
N ARG A 318 -5.39 -69.97 30.75
CA ARG A 318 -4.42 -69.11 31.43
C ARG A 318 -3.59 -69.89 32.45
N ALA A 319 -2.28 -69.60 32.54
CA ALA A 319 -1.36 -70.39 33.37
C ALA A 319 -1.57 -70.23 34.89
N ALA A 320 -2.03 -69.07 35.35
CA ALA A 320 -2.21 -68.76 36.77
C ALA A 320 -3.36 -69.55 37.44
N ASP A 321 -4.40 -69.92 36.67
CA ASP A 321 -5.67 -70.44 37.23
C ASP A 321 -6.40 -71.47 36.35
N SER A 322 -5.88 -71.82 35.17
CA SER A 322 -6.39 -72.88 34.28
C SER A 322 -7.84 -72.75 33.77
N ILE A 323 -8.48 -71.59 33.93
CA ILE A 323 -9.86 -71.33 33.46
C ILE A 323 -9.92 -71.38 31.92
N ILE A 324 -10.97 -72.02 31.38
CA ILE A 324 -11.24 -72.11 29.94
C ILE A 324 -11.98 -70.85 29.46
N CYS A 325 -11.46 -70.19 28.44
CA CYS A 325 -12.14 -69.12 27.72
C CYS A 325 -12.48 -69.56 26.29
N TRP A 326 -13.77 -69.73 25.97
CA TRP A 326 -14.27 -70.08 24.63
C TRP A 326 -14.21 -68.89 23.66
N LEU A 327 -14.03 -69.18 22.37
CA LEU A 327 -13.86 -68.20 21.30
C LEU A 327 -14.83 -68.50 20.15
N GLN A 328 -15.53 -67.48 19.65
CA GLN A 328 -16.47 -67.63 18.53
C GLN A 328 -15.74 -67.67 17.18
N THR A 329 -16.21 -68.50 16.25
CA THR A 329 -15.72 -68.55 14.86
C THR A 329 -16.08 -67.28 14.07
N LYS A 330 -15.16 -66.86 13.20
CA LYS A 330 -15.30 -65.64 12.39
C LYS A 330 -16.44 -65.80 11.36
N LEU A 331 -17.52 -65.05 11.55
CA LEU A 331 -18.54 -64.86 10.52
C LEU A 331 -17.93 -64.17 9.29
N GLY A 332 -18.27 -64.64 8.09
CA GLY A 332 -17.65 -64.18 6.83
C GLY A 332 -18.09 -62.80 6.34
N TYR A 333 -19.17 -62.25 6.90
CA TYR A 333 -19.77 -60.97 6.49
C TYR A 333 -20.66 -60.40 7.61
N THR A 334 -21.01 -59.11 7.49
CA THR A 334 -22.00 -58.44 8.34
C THR A 334 -23.36 -58.44 7.66
N PRO A 335 -24.44 -58.96 8.27
CA PRO A 335 -25.78 -58.92 7.70
C PRO A 335 -26.42 -57.53 7.80
N VAL A 336 -27.31 -57.19 6.86
CA VAL A 336 -28.09 -55.94 6.84
C VAL A 336 -29.57 -56.29 6.93
N GLN A 337 -30.32 -55.56 7.77
CA GLN A 337 -31.75 -55.79 7.99
C GLN A 337 -32.60 -54.99 7.01
N GLN A 338 -33.62 -55.61 6.41
CA GLN A 338 -34.56 -54.93 5.50
C GLN A 338 -35.54 -54.03 6.27
N GLY A 339 -35.94 -52.92 5.63
CA GLY A 339 -36.76 -51.87 6.25
C GLY A 339 -38.22 -52.28 6.51
N THR A 340 -38.77 -51.78 7.62
CA THR A 340 -40.16 -51.99 8.06
C THR A 340 -40.81 -50.68 8.53
N GLY A 341 -40.41 -49.55 7.94
CA GLY A 341 -40.79 -48.21 8.38
C GLY A 341 -42.25 -47.85 8.07
N VAL A 342 -42.81 -46.95 8.87
CA VAL A 342 -44.17 -46.41 8.68
C VAL A 342 -44.28 -45.76 7.30
N GLY A 343 -45.29 -46.16 6.52
CA GLY A 343 -45.51 -45.68 5.14
C GLY A 343 -44.73 -46.44 4.06
N GLN A 344 -43.97 -47.48 4.40
CA GLN A 344 -43.31 -48.36 3.41
C GLN A 344 -44.22 -49.55 3.05
N ASN A 345 -44.22 -49.97 1.79
CA ASN A 345 -44.98 -51.14 1.33
C ASN A 345 -44.41 -52.41 1.96
N SER A 346 -45.22 -53.11 2.77
CA SER A 346 -44.81 -54.34 3.46
C SER A 346 -44.46 -55.45 2.47
N GLY A 347 -43.21 -55.90 2.50
CA GLY A 347 -42.71 -56.99 1.65
C GLY A 347 -41.99 -56.56 0.37
N ALA A 348 -41.89 -55.26 0.08
CA ALA A 348 -41.13 -54.77 -1.08
C ALA A 348 -39.62 -55.05 -0.94
N ALA A 349 -39.06 -55.81 -1.89
CA ALA A 349 -37.67 -56.24 -1.86
C ALA A 349 -36.76 -55.19 -2.54
N VAL A 350 -36.05 -54.40 -1.73
CA VAL A 350 -34.97 -53.53 -2.21
C VAL A 350 -33.76 -54.39 -2.56
N LYS A 351 -33.40 -54.43 -3.84
CA LYS A 351 -32.25 -55.18 -4.37
C LYS A 351 -31.21 -54.18 -4.86
N ILE A 352 -29.97 -54.32 -4.42
CA ILE A 352 -28.82 -53.57 -4.95
C ILE A 352 -27.98 -54.53 -5.77
N GLY A 353 -27.64 -54.17 -7.01
CA GLY A 353 -26.94 -55.04 -7.94
C GLY A 353 -26.10 -54.25 -8.96
N TRP A 354 -25.20 -54.94 -9.64
CA TRP A 354 -24.34 -54.34 -10.66
C TRP A 354 -24.88 -54.58 -12.06
N SER A 355 -24.83 -53.56 -12.90
CA SER A 355 -25.22 -53.58 -14.32
C SER A 355 -24.04 -53.21 -15.22
N SER A 356 -24.18 -53.34 -16.54
CA SER A 356 -23.18 -52.87 -17.50
C SER A 356 -22.92 -51.36 -17.44
N SER A 357 -23.77 -50.57 -16.77
CA SER A 357 -23.62 -49.13 -16.56
C SER A 357 -23.39 -48.70 -15.09
N GLY A 358 -23.09 -49.64 -14.19
CA GLY A 358 -22.74 -49.37 -12.79
C GLY A 358 -23.69 -50.00 -11.76
N LEU A 359 -23.55 -49.60 -10.48
CA LEU A 359 -24.41 -50.04 -9.38
C LEU A 359 -25.83 -49.43 -9.52
N LYS A 360 -26.85 -50.27 -9.37
CA LYS A 360 -28.26 -49.90 -9.46
C LYS A 360 -29.05 -50.45 -8.28
N ALA A 361 -30.20 -49.83 -8.01
CA ALA A 361 -31.20 -50.38 -7.10
C ALA A 361 -32.49 -50.67 -7.86
N THR A 362 -33.15 -51.79 -7.54
CA THR A 362 -34.54 -52.04 -7.91
C THR A 362 -35.39 -52.18 -6.66
N VAL A 363 -36.63 -51.68 -6.73
CA VAL A 363 -37.68 -52.00 -5.76
C VAL A 363 -38.55 -53.05 -6.43
N ASP A 364 -38.47 -54.29 -5.92
CA ASP A 364 -39.06 -55.50 -6.50
C ASP A 364 -38.58 -55.80 -7.93
N VAL A 365 -39.25 -55.20 -8.93
CA VAL A 365 -38.97 -55.29 -10.38
C VAL A 365 -38.79 -53.92 -11.03
N THR A 366 -39.06 -52.83 -10.31
CA THR A 366 -38.99 -51.46 -10.84
C THR A 366 -37.57 -50.90 -10.68
N ASP A 367 -36.99 -50.45 -11.79
CA ASP A 367 -35.68 -49.82 -11.84
C ASP A 367 -35.72 -48.41 -11.23
N MET A 368 -34.91 -48.17 -10.18
CA MET A 368 -34.77 -46.85 -9.55
C MET A 368 -33.60 -46.05 -10.16
N GLY A 369 -32.94 -46.58 -11.19
CA GLY A 369 -31.79 -45.97 -11.84
C GLY A 369 -30.46 -46.34 -11.19
N ASN A 370 -29.43 -45.56 -11.55
CA ASN A 370 -28.08 -45.76 -11.04
C ASN A 370 -27.92 -45.10 -9.67
N LEU A 371 -27.25 -45.79 -8.75
CA LEU A 371 -26.77 -45.16 -7.52
C LEU A 371 -25.55 -44.30 -7.85
N TRP A 372 -25.49 -43.12 -7.25
CA TRP A 372 -24.34 -42.22 -7.34
C TRP A 372 -23.46 -42.38 -6.08
N TYR A 373 -22.17 -42.61 -6.28
CA TYR A 373 -21.16 -42.88 -5.26
C TYR A 373 -19.79 -42.34 -5.74
N ALA A 374 -18.80 -42.24 -4.86
CA ALA A 374 -17.55 -41.50 -5.13
C ALA A 374 -16.78 -41.91 -6.41
N ASN A 375 -16.97 -43.15 -6.91
CA ASN A 375 -16.33 -43.63 -8.15
C ASN A 375 -17.13 -43.31 -9.44
N ASN A 376 -18.37 -42.83 -9.36
CA ASN A 376 -19.17 -42.39 -10.52
C ASN A 376 -19.80 -40.99 -10.35
N PHE A 377 -19.65 -40.36 -9.19
CA PHE A 377 -20.08 -38.99 -8.90
C PHE A 377 -19.06 -38.26 -8.03
N ASP A 378 -18.45 -37.21 -8.57
CA ASP A 378 -17.75 -36.19 -7.79
C ASP A 378 -18.54 -34.88 -7.87
N PRO A 379 -19.16 -34.39 -6.77
CA PRO A 379 -19.81 -33.08 -6.74
C PRO A 379 -18.82 -31.92 -6.89
N GLY A 380 -17.53 -32.09 -6.54
CA GLY A 380 -16.50 -31.07 -6.73
C GLY A 380 -16.29 -30.72 -8.21
N SER A 381 -16.27 -31.73 -9.08
CA SER A 381 -16.21 -31.59 -10.55
C SER A 381 -17.33 -30.74 -11.16
N LYS A 382 -18.42 -30.48 -10.41
CA LYS A 382 -19.55 -29.66 -10.87
C LYS A 382 -19.49 -28.20 -10.40
N ALA A 383 -18.60 -27.86 -9.47
CA ALA A 383 -18.30 -26.47 -9.11
C ALA A 383 -17.16 -25.88 -9.96
N ASN A 384 -16.27 -26.73 -10.49
CA ASN A 384 -15.00 -26.34 -11.09
C ASN A 384 -15.07 -26.20 -12.63
N TRP A 385 -15.88 -25.27 -13.15
CA TRP A 385 -15.95 -25.05 -14.62
C TRP A 385 -14.66 -24.52 -15.24
N GLY A 386 -13.79 -23.89 -14.44
CA GLY A 386 -12.42 -23.56 -14.84
C GLY A 386 -11.73 -22.64 -13.82
N SER A 387 -10.60 -22.06 -14.23
CA SER A 387 -9.79 -21.11 -13.43
C SER A 387 -9.81 -19.67 -13.95
N THR A 388 -10.65 -19.38 -14.96
CA THR A 388 -10.72 -18.06 -15.61
C THR A 388 -12.14 -17.48 -15.55
N LEU A 389 -12.25 -16.14 -15.59
CA LEU A 389 -13.55 -15.44 -15.61
C LEU A 389 -14.43 -15.92 -16.78
N ALA A 390 -13.81 -16.15 -17.94
CA ALA A 390 -14.47 -16.68 -19.13
C ALA A 390 -15.07 -18.09 -18.93
N ALA A 391 -14.47 -18.94 -18.09
CA ALA A 391 -15.01 -20.27 -17.79
C ALA A 391 -16.30 -20.23 -16.95
N TYR A 392 -16.56 -19.12 -16.26
CA TYR A 392 -17.82 -18.84 -15.56
C TYR A 392 -18.73 -17.86 -16.32
N GLY A 393 -18.39 -17.51 -17.57
CA GLY A 393 -19.18 -16.59 -18.40
C GLY A 393 -19.12 -15.11 -17.98
N ILE A 394 -18.17 -14.73 -17.12
CA ILE A 394 -18.04 -13.35 -16.61
C ILE A 394 -17.29 -12.50 -17.65
N THR A 395 -17.97 -11.48 -18.19
CA THR A 395 -17.47 -10.64 -19.31
C THR A 395 -17.25 -9.18 -18.93
N ASN A 396 -17.62 -8.76 -17.72
CA ASN A 396 -17.66 -7.36 -17.27
C ASN A 396 -16.61 -7.02 -16.19
N ALA A 397 -15.51 -7.77 -16.11
CA ALA A 397 -14.41 -7.54 -15.17
C ALA A 397 -13.06 -7.82 -15.82
N TYR A 398 -12.05 -7.00 -15.50
CA TYR A 398 -10.67 -7.17 -15.95
C TYR A 398 -9.97 -8.32 -15.20
N THR A 399 -9.10 -9.04 -15.91
CA THR A 399 -8.18 -10.00 -15.28
C THR A 399 -7.07 -9.27 -14.51
N LYS A 400 -6.41 -9.98 -13.58
CA LYS A 400 -5.26 -9.42 -12.83
C LYS A 400 -4.18 -8.87 -13.76
N ALA A 401 -3.87 -9.57 -14.86
CA ALA A 401 -2.83 -9.16 -15.80
C ALA A 401 -3.18 -7.86 -16.54
N GLU A 402 -4.45 -7.64 -16.86
CA GLU A 402 -4.91 -6.37 -17.47
C GLU A 402 -4.85 -5.20 -16.47
N SER A 403 -5.17 -5.45 -15.20
CA SER A 403 -5.01 -4.45 -14.13
C SER A 403 -3.52 -4.12 -13.89
N ASP A 404 -2.67 -5.14 -13.72
CA ASP A 404 -1.21 -4.99 -13.56
C ASP A 404 -0.59 -4.20 -14.73
N ALA A 405 -1.04 -4.48 -15.96
CA ALA A 405 -0.58 -3.77 -17.16
C ALA A 405 -1.02 -2.30 -17.20
N ARG A 406 -2.22 -1.97 -16.69
CA ARG A 406 -2.72 -0.59 -16.63
C ARG A 406 -2.01 0.24 -15.56
N ASP A 407 -1.75 -0.34 -14.38
CA ASP A 407 -0.97 0.33 -13.33
C ASP A 407 0.49 0.57 -13.81
N SER A 408 1.08 -0.41 -14.51
CA SER A 408 2.40 -0.27 -15.14
C SER A 408 2.46 0.77 -16.27
N GLN A 409 1.32 1.06 -16.91
CA GLN A 409 1.17 2.12 -17.92
C GLN A 409 0.81 3.50 -17.34
N GLN A 410 0.64 3.64 -16.02
CA GLN A 410 0.40 4.95 -15.42
C GLN A 410 1.65 5.84 -15.61
N PRO A 411 1.53 7.09 -16.13
CA PRO A 411 2.69 7.94 -16.37
C PRO A 411 3.41 8.32 -15.07
N ASN A 412 4.54 7.66 -14.80
CA ASN A 412 5.51 8.14 -13.84
C ASN A 412 6.03 9.51 -14.31
N ALA A 413 5.77 10.56 -13.52
CA ALA A 413 6.26 11.91 -13.81
C ALA A 413 7.81 11.95 -13.90
N ASP A 414 8.35 13.01 -14.50
CA ASP A 414 9.79 13.22 -14.68
C ASP A 414 10.55 13.08 -13.36
N SER A 415 11.19 11.92 -13.18
CA SER A 415 11.69 11.45 -11.89
C SER A 415 13.07 10.83 -12.00
N ILE A 416 13.77 10.83 -10.87
CA ILE A 416 15.16 10.41 -10.72
C ILE A 416 15.19 9.20 -9.79
N THR A 417 15.86 8.12 -10.20
CA THR A 417 16.00 6.91 -9.38
C THR A 417 17.17 7.01 -8.40
N ILE A 418 18.26 7.66 -8.81
CA ILE A 418 19.50 7.75 -8.02
C ILE A 418 20.11 9.15 -8.17
N LEU A 419 20.48 9.75 -7.05
CA LEU A 419 21.40 10.88 -6.93
C LEU A 419 22.70 10.37 -6.32
N GLY A 420 23.87 10.79 -6.81
CA GLY A 420 25.14 10.34 -6.23
C GLY A 420 26.38 10.92 -6.89
N PHE A 421 27.53 10.39 -6.49
CA PHE A 421 28.85 10.74 -7.03
C PHE A 421 29.44 9.54 -7.76
N ALA A 422 29.90 9.73 -9.00
CA ALA A 422 30.43 8.63 -9.80
C ALA A 422 31.77 8.15 -9.22
N GLY A 423 31.86 6.86 -8.89
CA GLY A 423 33.06 6.29 -8.25
C GLY A 423 33.40 6.88 -6.87
N ASN A 424 32.43 7.49 -6.17
CA ASN A 424 32.61 8.34 -4.99
C ASN A 424 33.46 9.62 -5.21
N ASP A 425 33.70 10.03 -6.46
CA ASP A 425 34.37 11.30 -6.76
C ASP A 425 33.42 12.48 -6.62
N VAL A 426 33.68 13.34 -5.62
CA VAL A 426 32.87 14.54 -5.32
C VAL A 426 32.85 15.58 -6.45
N SER A 427 33.77 15.50 -7.41
CA SER A 427 33.77 16.34 -8.62
C SER A 427 32.82 15.85 -9.72
N LEU A 428 32.30 14.62 -9.61
CA LEU A 428 31.40 13.97 -10.59
C LEU A 428 30.00 13.65 -10.01
N PRO A 429 29.22 14.64 -9.53
CA PRO A 429 27.84 14.42 -9.17
C PRO A 429 26.99 14.02 -10.39
N TYR A 430 25.99 13.15 -10.19
CA TYR A 430 25.10 12.71 -11.26
C TYR A 430 23.66 12.48 -10.77
N MET A 431 22.72 12.57 -11.71
CA MET A 431 21.32 12.13 -11.58
C MET A 431 21.05 10.97 -12.55
N ARG A 432 20.24 10.00 -12.15
CA ARG A 432 19.81 8.88 -13.02
C ARG A 432 18.32 8.97 -13.32
N ARG A 433 17.94 9.15 -14.59
CA ARG A 433 16.52 9.24 -14.98
C ARG A 433 15.80 7.91 -14.75
N ALA A 434 14.54 7.97 -14.30
CA ALA A 434 13.76 6.78 -13.97
C ALA A 434 13.27 5.95 -15.17
N SER A 435 13.01 6.58 -16.33
CA SER A 435 12.39 5.92 -17.48
C SER A 435 13.35 5.06 -18.32
N ASP A 436 14.66 5.37 -18.31
CA ASP A 436 15.66 4.77 -19.19
C ASP A 436 16.98 4.40 -18.47
N GLY A 437 17.11 4.73 -17.18
CA GLY A 437 18.33 4.51 -16.39
C GLY A 437 19.53 5.37 -16.81
N GLN A 438 19.35 6.34 -17.70
CA GLN A 438 20.43 7.17 -18.21
C GLN A 438 21.04 8.07 -17.14
N VAL A 439 22.38 8.19 -17.16
CA VAL A 439 23.16 8.95 -16.18
C VAL A 439 23.50 10.32 -16.74
N TYR A 440 22.94 11.35 -16.11
CA TYR A 440 23.21 12.75 -16.40
C TYR A 440 24.19 13.30 -15.36
N TYR A 441 25.43 13.50 -15.79
CA TYR A 441 26.44 14.18 -14.98
C TYR A 441 26.06 15.65 -14.79
N LEU A 442 26.11 16.11 -13.55
CA LEU A 442 25.89 17.50 -13.17
C LEU A 442 27.24 18.21 -13.12
N GLN A 443 27.28 19.45 -13.60
CA GLN A 443 28.43 20.32 -13.36
C GLN A 443 28.31 20.92 -11.95
N PRO A 444 29.35 20.81 -11.08
CA PRO A 444 29.37 21.54 -9.81
C PRO A 444 29.19 23.05 -10.02
N ARG A 445 28.40 23.71 -9.16
CA ARG A 445 28.08 25.14 -9.28
C ARG A 445 29.36 25.98 -9.24
N LEU A 446 29.75 26.54 -10.38
CA LEU A 446 30.84 27.51 -10.44
C LEU A 446 30.48 28.75 -9.59
N GLY A 447 31.44 29.23 -8.80
CA GLY A 447 31.30 30.42 -7.95
C GLY A 447 31.32 31.76 -8.72
N TYR A 448 31.32 31.70 -10.05
CA TYR A 448 31.40 32.82 -10.97
C TYR A 448 30.62 32.48 -12.25
N THR A 449 30.12 33.49 -12.96
CA THR A 449 29.56 33.30 -14.30
C THR A 449 30.69 32.91 -15.26
N PRO A 450 30.66 31.73 -15.90
CA PRO A 450 31.66 31.37 -16.90
C PRO A 450 31.52 32.28 -18.14
N VAL A 451 32.64 32.65 -18.75
CA VAL A 451 32.64 33.30 -20.07
C VAL A 451 32.24 32.25 -21.11
N GLU A 452 31.18 32.51 -21.88
CA GLU A 452 30.75 31.58 -22.93
C GLU A 452 31.80 31.52 -24.05
N GLN A 453 32.27 30.31 -24.35
CA GLN A 453 33.50 30.11 -25.10
C GLN A 453 33.27 30.03 -26.62
N GLY A 454 32.71 31.07 -27.22
CA GLY A 454 32.73 31.29 -28.68
C GLY A 454 31.72 30.47 -29.51
N SER A 455 30.43 30.66 -29.26
CA SER A 455 29.32 30.06 -30.02
C SER A 455 28.83 30.90 -31.23
N GLY A 456 29.51 32.01 -31.54
CA GLY A 456 29.06 33.00 -32.52
C GLY A 456 29.17 32.55 -33.99
N PRO A 457 28.47 33.23 -34.93
CA PRO A 457 28.56 32.95 -36.35
C PRO A 457 30.01 33.01 -36.87
N ASN A 458 30.40 32.00 -37.66
CA ASN A 458 31.76 31.80 -38.19
C ASN A 458 32.84 31.45 -37.14
N MET A 459 32.47 31.07 -35.92
CA MET A 459 33.40 30.50 -34.93
C MET A 459 33.39 28.97 -34.97
N SER A 460 34.53 28.34 -34.69
CA SER A 460 34.66 26.89 -34.55
C SER A 460 34.75 26.47 -33.08
N ALA A 461 34.39 25.23 -32.75
CA ALA A 461 34.30 24.68 -31.39
C ALA A 461 35.67 24.41 -30.72
N ASN A 462 36.66 25.24 -31.02
CA ASN A 462 38.04 25.16 -30.55
C ASN A 462 38.14 25.50 -29.06
N LYS A 463 39.08 24.92 -28.31
CA LYS A 463 39.25 25.21 -26.87
C LYS A 463 40.25 26.34 -26.63
N VAL A 464 39.75 27.50 -26.22
CA VAL A 464 40.55 28.67 -25.85
C VAL A 464 41.05 28.53 -24.40
N ARG A 465 42.36 28.63 -24.19
CA ARG A 465 42.99 28.62 -22.86
C ARG A 465 43.77 29.90 -22.62
N LEU A 466 43.57 30.46 -21.42
CA LEU A 466 44.38 31.54 -20.86
C LEU A 466 45.13 30.99 -19.65
N GLY A 467 46.45 31.21 -19.59
CA GLY A 467 47.28 30.70 -18.50
C GLY A 467 48.56 31.49 -18.32
N TYR A 468 49.12 31.49 -17.11
CA TYR A 468 50.41 32.09 -16.82
C TYR A 468 51.53 31.09 -17.13
N ASN A 469 52.54 31.51 -17.88
CA ASN A 469 53.69 30.67 -18.24
C ASN A 469 54.79 30.73 -17.16
N GLY A 470 55.71 29.77 -17.18
CA GLY A 470 56.86 29.71 -16.26
C GLY A 470 57.88 30.85 -16.43
N ALA A 471 57.73 31.70 -17.46
CA ALA A 471 58.52 32.91 -17.69
C ALA A 471 57.83 34.18 -17.13
N GLY A 472 56.69 34.05 -16.45
CA GLY A 472 56.01 35.17 -15.79
C GLY A 472 55.11 36.02 -16.68
N SER A 473 54.61 35.48 -17.80
CA SER A 473 53.61 36.16 -18.64
C SER A 473 52.31 35.37 -18.78
N LEU A 474 51.20 36.08 -18.88
CA LEU A 474 49.93 35.54 -19.37
C LEU A 474 50.08 35.14 -20.86
N ARG A 475 49.44 34.04 -21.25
CA ARG A 475 49.59 33.39 -22.55
C ARG A 475 48.25 32.89 -23.09
N LEU A 476 48.11 32.89 -24.42
CA LEU A 476 46.93 32.40 -25.13
C LEU A 476 47.26 31.11 -25.89
N GLN A 477 46.42 30.09 -25.75
CA GLN A 477 46.44 28.88 -26.57
C GLN A 477 45.05 28.61 -27.14
N VAL A 478 44.97 28.08 -28.35
CA VAL A 478 43.73 27.57 -28.95
C VAL A 478 43.96 26.12 -29.38
N ASP A 479 43.27 25.19 -28.72
CA ASP A 479 43.49 23.74 -28.77
C ASP A 479 44.92 23.31 -28.48
N SER A 480 45.70 22.95 -29.49
CA SER A 480 47.15 22.67 -29.36
C SER A 480 48.01 23.87 -29.76
N SER A 481 47.48 24.77 -30.60
CA SER A 481 48.20 25.90 -31.18
C SER A 481 48.48 27.00 -30.15
N ASP A 482 49.76 27.32 -30.00
CA ASP A 482 50.27 28.38 -29.14
C ASP A 482 50.16 29.74 -29.86
N PHE A 483 49.39 30.68 -29.30
CA PHE A 483 49.26 32.04 -29.82
C PHE A 483 50.18 33.03 -29.07
N GLY A 484 51.01 32.52 -28.15
CA GLY A 484 52.04 33.29 -27.47
C GLY A 484 51.54 34.19 -26.36
N ASP A 485 52.44 35.07 -25.92
CA ASP A 485 52.30 35.83 -24.69
C ASP A 485 51.42 37.06 -24.90
N LEU A 486 50.28 37.12 -24.20
CA LEU A 486 49.39 38.28 -24.19
C LEU A 486 50.08 39.49 -23.57
N THR A 487 49.88 40.66 -24.14
CA THR A 487 50.49 41.92 -23.65
C THR A 487 49.49 42.70 -22.82
N ASN A 488 49.93 43.17 -21.66
CA ASN A 488 49.17 43.98 -20.71
C ASN A 488 50.09 45.05 -20.10
N ASP A 489 49.53 46.00 -19.37
CA ASP A 489 50.28 47.16 -18.82
C ASP A 489 51.43 46.74 -17.90
N GLN A 490 51.34 45.55 -17.29
CA GLN A 490 52.37 45.00 -16.40
C GLN A 490 53.58 44.42 -17.17
N ASN A 491 53.38 43.79 -18.32
CA ASN A 491 54.45 43.16 -19.11
C ASN A 491 54.87 43.95 -20.37
N LEU A 492 54.09 44.95 -20.79
CA LEU A 492 54.37 45.82 -21.94
C LEU A 492 55.78 46.45 -21.87
N PRO A 493 56.25 47.04 -20.76
CA PRO A 493 57.59 47.65 -20.71
C PRO A 493 58.71 46.63 -20.89
N ALA A 494 58.56 45.44 -20.29
CA ALA A 494 59.54 44.36 -20.41
C ALA A 494 59.60 43.80 -21.84
N LYS A 495 58.46 43.68 -22.52
CA LYS A 495 58.41 43.26 -23.94
C LYS A 495 59.00 44.31 -24.87
N LEU A 496 58.72 45.60 -24.67
CA LEU A 496 59.33 46.68 -25.46
C LEU A 496 60.85 46.75 -25.27
N ALA A 497 61.33 46.51 -24.04
CA ALA A 497 62.76 46.41 -23.76
C ALA A 497 63.41 45.17 -24.42
N GLY A 498 62.75 44.01 -24.37
CA GLY A 498 63.18 42.79 -25.05
C GLY A 498 63.22 42.91 -26.58
N LEU A 499 62.38 43.76 -27.16
CA LEU A 499 62.39 44.13 -28.59
C LEU A 499 63.44 45.22 -28.92
N GLY A 500 64.23 45.70 -27.96
CA GLY A 500 65.26 46.72 -28.16
C GLY A 500 64.73 48.15 -28.38
N LEU A 501 63.43 48.38 -28.25
CA LEU A 501 62.78 49.65 -28.61
C LEU A 501 63.02 50.78 -27.60
N SER A 502 63.75 50.51 -26.51
CA SER A 502 64.07 51.46 -25.44
C SER A 502 65.58 51.64 -25.17
N ALA A 503 66.46 51.09 -26.02
CA ALA A 503 67.92 51.22 -25.87
C ALA A 503 68.43 52.63 -26.23
N ILE A 504 69.68 52.94 -25.84
CA ILE A 504 70.37 54.15 -26.34
C ILE A 504 70.60 53.97 -27.84
N GLY A 505 70.21 54.98 -28.63
CA GLY A 505 70.19 54.92 -30.09
C GLY A 505 68.83 54.57 -30.69
N SER A 506 67.88 54.01 -29.92
CA SER A 506 66.53 53.67 -30.40
C SER A 506 65.69 54.90 -30.71
N TYR A 507 64.76 54.77 -31.66
CA TYR A 507 63.93 55.86 -32.17
C TYR A 507 62.45 55.67 -31.81
N ALA A 508 61.75 56.78 -31.56
CA ALA A 508 60.32 56.81 -31.28
C ALA A 508 59.68 58.06 -31.90
N PHE A 509 58.53 57.91 -32.55
CA PHE A 509 57.63 59.05 -32.75
C PHE A 509 56.90 59.32 -31.44
N ALA A 510 56.92 60.57 -30.99
CA ALA A 510 56.30 60.97 -29.72
C ALA A 510 55.78 62.41 -29.75
N ARG A 511 54.86 62.70 -28.82
CA ARG A 511 54.38 64.04 -28.48
C ARG A 511 55.07 64.52 -27.19
N VAL A 512 55.37 65.81 -27.07
CA VAL A 512 55.70 66.42 -25.77
C VAL A 512 54.41 66.77 -25.03
N ILE A 513 54.26 66.32 -23.77
CA ILE A 513 53.03 66.50 -22.97
C ILE A 513 53.03 67.74 -22.07
N THR A 514 54.19 68.37 -21.87
CA THR A 514 54.31 69.66 -21.19
C THR A 514 54.52 70.76 -22.22
N SER A 515 53.83 71.90 -22.06
CA SER A 515 54.09 73.05 -22.91
C SER A 515 55.49 73.59 -22.61
N GLN A 516 56.38 73.50 -23.60
CA GLN A 516 57.75 73.98 -23.53
C GLN A 516 57.97 75.09 -24.58
N GLY A 517 59.00 75.91 -24.36
CA GLY A 517 59.43 76.90 -25.35
C GLY A 517 59.91 76.24 -26.65
N GLN A 518 60.29 77.06 -27.62
CA GLN A 518 60.76 76.59 -28.93
C GLN A 518 61.93 75.60 -28.81
N VAL A 519 61.70 74.35 -29.20
CA VAL A 519 62.73 73.29 -29.17
C VAL A 519 63.33 73.19 -30.56
N ASN A 520 64.60 73.56 -30.69
CA ASN A 520 65.34 73.42 -31.93
C ASN A 520 65.72 71.96 -32.19
N GLN A 521 65.99 71.62 -33.46
CA GLN A 521 66.51 70.31 -33.86
C GLN A 521 67.78 69.99 -33.07
N GLY A 522 67.89 68.75 -32.56
CA GLY A 522 68.95 68.33 -31.65
C GLY A 522 68.68 68.58 -30.16
N GLY A 523 67.61 69.32 -29.81
CA GLY A 523 67.19 69.57 -28.43
C GLY A 523 66.86 68.30 -27.65
N LEU A 524 67.07 68.32 -26.34
CA LEU A 524 66.95 67.16 -25.45
C LEU A 524 65.72 67.25 -24.55
N ILE A 525 64.89 66.20 -24.55
CA ILE A 525 63.66 66.08 -23.75
C ILE A 525 63.75 64.81 -22.89
N ALA A 526 63.39 64.89 -21.60
CA ALA A 526 63.29 63.72 -20.74
C ALA A 526 62.11 62.81 -21.16
N GLY A 527 62.29 61.49 -21.12
CA GLY A 527 61.25 60.53 -21.49
C GLY A 527 59.97 60.64 -20.66
N SER A 528 60.07 61.18 -19.43
CA SER A 528 58.91 61.52 -18.58
C SER A 528 57.99 62.59 -19.17
N ASN A 529 58.47 63.37 -20.15
CA ASN A 529 57.69 64.41 -20.81
C ASN A 529 57.26 64.00 -22.24
N LEU A 530 57.54 62.76 -22.65
CA LEU A 530 57.22 62.20 -23.96
C LEU A 530 56.14 61.11 -23.87
N LEU A 531 55.28 61.06 -24.89
CA LEU A 531 54.16 60.11 -25.01
C LEU A 531 54.07 59.57 -26.44
N TYR A 532 53.97 58.24 -26.61
CA TYR A 532 53.97 57.62 -27.95
C TYR A 532 52.73 58.03 -28.78
N SER A 533 51.52 58.01 -28.20
CA SER A 533 50.30 58.45 -28.89
C SER A 533 49.20 58.97 -27.96
N SER A 534 48.53 60.01 -28.44
CA SER A 534 47.25 60.54 -27.93
C SER A 534 46.26 60.69 -29.08
N THR A 535 44.97 60.85 -28.80
CA THR A 535 43.94 61.13 -29.83
C THR A 535 43.39 62.56 -29.80
N ASN A 536 43.49 63.27 -28.67
CA ASN A 536 42.87 64.59 -28.49
C ASN A 536 43.89 65.74 -28.37
N SER A 537 43.43 66.95 -28.67
CA SER A 537 44.21 68.19 -28.62
C SER A 537 44.61 68.65 -27.22
N GLY A 538 43.93 68.18 -26.16
CA GLY A 538 44.32 68.37 -24.75
C GLY A 538 44.59 67.04 -24.04
N ASP A 539 45.67 66.97 -23.27
CA ASP A 539 46.16 65.76 -22.61
C ASP A 539 45.39 65.44 -21.31
N GLY A 540 44.14 64.98 -21.46
CA GLY A 540 43.34 64.43 -20.38
C GLY A 540 43.70 62.98 -20.02
N THR A 541 43.35 62.56 -18.82
CA THR A 541 43.72 61.26 -18.21
C THR A 541 43.14 60.00 -18.86
N GLY A 542 42.31 60.11 -19.91
CA GLY A 542 41.55 58.98 -20.46
C GLY A 542 42.19 58.20 -21.62
N ASN A 543 42.85 58.89 -22.58
CA ASN A 543 43.12 58.34 -23.92
C ASN A 543 44.58 58.50 -24.38
N ASN A 544 45.54 58.22 -23.49
CA ASN A 544 46.98 58.42 -23.72
C ASN A 544 47.77 57.10 -23.54
N SER A 545 48.76 56.85 -24.39
CA SER A 545 49.55 55.60 -24.46
C SER A 545 50.49 55.31 -23.27
N GLY A 546 50.36 56.03 -22.15
CA GLY A 546 51.41 56.13 -21.14
C GLY A 546 52.64 56.93 -21.60
N LEU A 547 53.39 57.45 -20.63
CA LEU A 547 54.61 58.23 -20.84
C LEU A 547 55.80 57.30 -21.09
N ILE A 548 56.73 57.70 -21.97
CA ILE A 548 57.95 56.93 -22.27
C ILE A 548 58.78 56.69 -21.00
N SER A 549 58.77 57.66 -20.07
CA SER A 549 59.25 57.57 -18.68
C SER A 549 60.75 57.25 -18.47
N VAL A 550 61.48 56.85 -19.51
CA VAL A 550 62.89 56.46 -19.43
C VAL A 550 63.80 57.35 -20.28
N GLY A 551 64.98 57.68 -19.74
CA GLY A 551 66.08 58.28 -20.48
C GLY A 551 65.87 59.73 -20.95
N THR A 552 66.83 60.19 -21.77
CA THR A 552 66.81 61.49 -22.44
C THR A 552 66.79 61.28 -23.95
N TRP A 553 65.96 62.03 -24.64
CA TRP A 553 65.64 61.84 -26.05
C TRP A 553 65.93 63.12 -26.84
N ARG A 554 66.70 62.98 -27.92
CA ARG A 554 67.03 64.04 -28.87
C ARG A 554 65.92 64.19 -29.91
N ALA A 555 65.41 65.39 -30.09
CA ALA A 555 64.47 65.73 -31.16
C ALA A 555 65.19 65.78 -32.53
N HIS A 556 64.62 65.15 -33.55
CA HIS A 556 65.16 65.15 -34.92
C HIS A 556 64.52 66.22 -35.84
N GLY A 557 63.53 66.97 -35.36
CA GLY A 557 63.02 68.20 -35.97
C GLY A 557 62.84 69.30 -34.94
N ALA A 558 62.73 70.55 -35.38
CA ALA A 558 62.34 71.67 -34.52
C ALA A 558 60.81 71.75 -34.38
N PHE A 559 60.33 72.14 -33.21
CA PHE A 559 58.89 72.22 -32.89
C PHE A 559 58.61 73.23 -31.76
N SER A 560 57.33 73.56 -31.56
CA SER A 560 56.87 74.47 -30.51
C SER A 560 55.57 74.01 -29.86
N GLY A 561 55.55 73.91 -28.53
CA GLY A 561 54.42 73.35 -27.80
C GLY A 561 54.24 71.84 -27.99
N GLY A 562 53.01 71.35 -27.82
CA GLY A 562 52.67 69.92 -27.78
C GLY A 562 52.56 69.23 -29.14
N GLU A 563 53.50 69.51 -30.05
CA GLU A 563 53.60 68.92 -31.39
C GLU A 563 54.20 67.49 -31.34
N ARG A 564 54.22 66.80 -32.49
CA ARG A 564 54.79 65.45 -32.64
C ARG A 564 56.00 65.47 -33.55
N THR A 565 57.06 64.78 -33.15
CA THR A 565 58.26 64.62 -33.99
C THR A 565 58.94 63.27 -33.75
N LEU A 566 59.96 62.97 -34.54
CA LEU A 566 60.84 61.84 -34.31
C LEU A 566 61.84 62.18 -33.20
N PHE A 567 61.96 61.29 -32.23
CA PHE A 567 62.92 61.36 -31.15
C PHE A 567 63.87 60.16 -31.19
N GLN A 568 65.10 60.35 -30.75
CA GLN A 568 66.10 59.30 -30.57
C GLN A 568 66.61 59.30 -29.13
N ARG A 569 66.59 58.15 -28.44
CA ARG A 569 67.17 58.06 -27.09
C ARG A 569 68.68 58.23 -27.15
N VAL A 570 69.24 59.11 -26.32
CA VAL A 570 70.68 59.41 -26.25
C VAL A 570 71.32 59.10 -24.89
N SER A 571 70.51 58.91 -23.85
CA SER A 571 70.88 58.35 -22.53
C SER A 571 69.70 57.65 -21.89
#